data_AF-A0A7R9MK85-F1
#
_entry.id   AF-A0A7R9MK85-F1
#
_cell.length_a   1.000
_cell.length_b   1.000
_cell.length_c   1.000
_cell.angle_alpha   90.00
_cell.angle_beta   90.00
_cell.angle_gamma   90.00
#
_symmetry.space_group_name_H-M   'P 1'
#
loop_
_entity.id
_entity.type
_entity.pdbx_description
1 polymer ?
#
loop_
_entity_poly.entity_id
_entity_poly.type
_entity_poly.pdbx_seq_one_letter_code
_entity_poly.pdbx_strand_id
1 'polypeptide(L)'
;MTDASDDKVKTEPSVAVTSEPMTNSDSLMAVVSNLVDERHVMQMIDSQTNMLARFEKSNEMLVNVNALAVIRFDAANRDLKRYTQQLCDLQKDLDSVYHRIKFLRLKLAQQYPQAFKACGNVFNPLDEEEETTEDMKGIQLNDS
;
A
#
# COMPACT_ATOMS: atom_id res chain seq x y z
N MET A 1 60.86 73.00 -50.15
CA MET A 1 60.16 74.26 -49.88
C MET A 1 58.95 74.26 -50.80
N THR A 2 57.74 74.12 -50.24
CA THR A 2 56.39 74.43 -50.82
C THR A 2 56.27 74.49 -52.36
N ASP A 3 55.35 73.81 -53.07
CA ASP A 3 54.06 73.24 -52.69
C ASP A 3 53.59 72.26 -53.81
N ALA A 4 52.38 71.66 -53.91
CA ALA A 4 51.09 71.89 -53.24
C ALA A 4 50.33 70.56 -53.01
N SER A 5 48.99 70.55 -53.12
CA SER A 5 48.08 69.40 -53.21
C SER A 5 46.97 69.69 -54.24
N ASP A 6 46.50 68.65 -54.93
CA ASP A 6 45.17 68.45 -55.56
C ASP A 6 45.29 67.33 -56.62
N ASP A 7 44.30 66.58 -57.04
CA ASP A 7 42.95 66.21 -56.56
C ASP A 7 42.42 65.29 -57.69
N LYS A 8 42.07 64.04 -57.37
CA LYS A 8 40.81 63.37 -57.75
C LYS A 8 40.87 61.87 -57.57
N VAL A 9 40.26 61.41 -56.48
CA VAL A 9 39.74 60.06 -56.36
C VAL A 9 38.64 59.87 -57.41
N LYS A 10 38.82 58.90 -58.31
CA LYS A 10 37.80 58.55 -59.30
C LYS A 10 36.80 57.56 -58.70
N THR A 11 35.80 58.09 -58.01
CA THR A 11 34.72 57.33 -57.39
C THR A 11 33.88 56.60 -58.46
N GLU A 12 33.77 55.28 -58.37
CA GLU A 12 32.83 54.51 -59.19
C GLU A 12 31.38 54.69 -58.68
N PRO A 13 30.37 54.63 -59.56
CA PRO A 13 28.99 54.88 -59.16
C PRO A 13 28.43 53.71 -58.35
N SER A 14 28.06 53.98 -57.10
CA SER A 14 27.29 53.04 -56.28
C SER A 14 25.91 52.82 -56.91
N VAL A 15 25.69 51.64 -57.49
CA VAL A 15 24.36 51.23 -57.96
C VAL A 15 23.50 51.03 -56.73
N ALA A 16 22.55 51.95 -56.52
CA ALA A 16 21.59 51.85 -55.44
C ALA A 16 20.73 50.59 -55.64
N VAL A 17 21.01 49.55 -54.84
CA VAL A 17 20.09 48.43 -54.66
C VAL A 17 18.86 48.99 -53.95
N THR A 18 17.85 49.35 -54.75
CA THR A 18 16.51 49.64 -54.25
C THR A 18 15.91 48.35 -53.73
N SER A 19 16.15 48.06 -52.45
CA SER A 19 15.43 47.02 -51.73
C SER A 19 13.94 47.34 -51.78
N GLU A 20 13.18 46.55 -52.53
CA GLU A 20 11.72 46.63 -52.51
C GLU A 20 11.24 46.47 -51.06
N PRO A 21 10.27 47.26 -50.59
CA PRO A 21 9.78 47.13 -49.23
C PRO A 21 9.13 45.76 -49.08
N MET A 22 9.74 44.90 -48.24
CA MET A 22 9.20 43.61 -47.81
C MET A 22 7.71 43.76 -47.54
N THR A 23 6.86 42.95 -48.16
CA THR A 23 5.42 43.15 -48.00
C THR A 23 5.04 42.90 -46.54
N ASN A 24 3.98 43.55 -46.07
CA ASN A 24 3.50 43.34 -44.70
C ASN A 24 3.17 41.85 -44.42
N SER A 25 2.87 41.07 -45.47
CA SER A 25 2.70 39.62 -45.40
C SER A 25 4.01 38.88 -45.12
N ASP A 26 5.11 39.26 -45.79
CA ASP A 26 6.43 38.65 -45.58
C ASP A 26 6.98 38.98 -44.18
N SER A 27 6.75 40.21 -43.72
CA SER A 27 7.06 40.64 -42.36
C SER A 27 6.27 39.84 -41.32
N LEU A 28 4.96 39.66 -41.52
CA LEU A 28 4.11 38.83 -40.66
C LEU A 28 4.57 37.37 -40.66
N MET A 29 4.85 36.79 -41.84
CA MET A 29 5.27 35.39 -41.95
C MET A 29 6.65 35.16 -41.33
N ALA A 30 7.58 36.12 -41.45
CA ALA A 30 8.86 36.09 -40.72
C ALA A 30 8.66 36.19 -39.21
N VAL A 31 7.74 37.03 -38.70
CA VAL A 31 7.41 37.09 -37.27
C VAL A 31 6.79 35.77 -36.79
N VAL A 32 5.87 35.17 -37.55
CA VAL A 32 5.25 33.88 -37.22
C VAL A 32 6.27 32.73 -37.27
N SER A 33 7.20 32.75 -38.23
CA SER A 33 8.32 31.80 -38.30
C SER A 33 9.26 31.95 -37.09
N ASN A 34 9.55 33.18 -36.66
CA ASN A 34 10.36 33.46 -35.46
C ASN A 34 9.63 33.15 -34.13
N LEU A 35 8.29 33.08 -34.12
CA LEU A 35 7.49 32.67 -32.97
C LEU A 35 7.54 31.15 -32.72
N VAL A 36 7.94 30.35 -33.72
CA VAL A 36 8.05 28.89 -33.63
C VAL A 36 9.50 28.47 -33.89
N ASP A 37 10.35 28.56 -32.86
CA ASP A 37 11.67 27.91 -32.90
C ASP A 37 11.47 26.39 -32.86
N GLU A 38 11.64 25.75 -34.02
CA GLU A 38 11.57 24.30 -34.23
C GLU A 38 12.38 23.51 -33.19
N ARG A 39 13.52 24.05 -32.74
CA ARG A 39 14.38 23.40 -31.75
C ARG A 39 13.76 23.39 -30.36
N HIS A 40 13.02 24.43 -29.98
CA HIS A 40 12.29 24.45 -28.71
C HIS A 40 11.10 23.49 -28.74
N VAL A 41 10.41 23.37 -29.88
CA VAL A 41 9.35 22.38 -30.08
C VAL A 41 9.92 20.96 -29.98
N MET A 42 11.06 20.69 -30.62
CA MET A 42 11.75 19.40 -30.56
C MET A 42 12.21 19.06 -29.13
N GLN A 43 12.81 20.01 -28.40
CA GLN A 43 13.17 19.82 -26.98
C GLN A 43 11.96 19.54 -26.08
N MET A 44 10.81 20.17 -26.37
CA MET A 44 9.57 19.90 -25.65
C MET A 44 9.06 18.48 -25.91
N ILE A 45 9.12 18.02 -27.18
CA ILE A 45 8.76 16.64 -27.57
C ILE A 45 9.69 15.62 -26.89
N ASP A 46 11.01 15.85 -26.89
CA ASP A 46 11.98 14.99 -26.21
C ASP A 46 11.73 14.91 -24.70
N SER A 47 11.45 16.06 -24.07
CA SER A 47 11.12 16.15 -22.64
C SER A 47 9.83 15.39 -22.29
N GLN A 48 8.77 15.57 -23.08
CA GLN A 48 7.50 14.87 -22.91
C GLN A 48 7.64 13.36 -23.15
N THR A 49 8.42 12.95 -24.15
CA THR A 49 8.73 11.54 -24.43
C THR A 49 9.48 10.89 -23.27
N ASN A 50 10.48 11.59 -22.71
CA ASN A 50 11.19 11.11 -21.52
C ASN A 50 10.26 11.00 -20.30
N MET A 51 9.34 11.97 -20.13
CA MET A 51 8.37 11.97 -19.05
C MET A 51 7.35 10.82 -19.18
N LEU A 52 6.86 10.55 -20.39
CA LEU A 52 5.96 9.44 -20.69
C LEU A 52 6.61 8.09 -20.34
N ALA A 53 7.84 7.84 -20.81
CA ALA A 53 8.57 6.61 -20.49
C ALA A 53 8.81 6.42 -18.97
N ARG A 54 8.99 7.51 -18.21
CA ARG A 54 9.05 7.47 -16.73
C ARG A 54 7.70 7.14 -16.11
N PHE A 55 6.60 7.70 -16.62
CA PHE A 55 5.25 7.40 -16.13
C PHE A 55 4.86 5.95 -16.42
N GLU A 56 5.15 5.43 -17.61
CA GLU A 56 4.90 4.02 -17.97
C GLU A 56 5.64 3.07 -17.02
N LYS A 57 6.95 3.29 -16.81
CA LYS A 57 7.76 2.51 -15.85
C LYS A 57 7.26 2.63 -14.41
N SER A 58 6.82 3.83 -13.99
CA SER A 58 6.22 4.03 -12.66
C SER A 58 4.90 3.26 -12.53
N ASN A 59 4.08 3.23 -13.58
CA ASN A 59 2.80 2.53 -13.60
C ASN A 59 2.98 1.01 -13.57
N GLU A 60 3.93 0.47 -14.35
CA GLU A 60 4.32 -0.95 -14.30
C GLU A 60 4.77 -1.36 -12.89
N MET A 61 5.65 -0.56 -12.27
CA MET A 61 6.13 -0.82 -10.90
C MET A 61 4.99 -0.75 -9.87
N LEU A 62 4.04 0.18 -10.01
CA LEU A 62 2.86 0.27 -9.14
C LEU A 62 1.93 -0.94 -9.29
N VAL A 63 1.70 -1.40 -10.52
CA VAL A 63 0.90 -2.62 -10.80
C VAL A 63 1.57 -3.86 -10.18
N ASN A 64 2.88 -4.00 -10.32
CA ASN A 64 3.64 -5.10 -9.72
C ASN A 64 3.60 -5.06 -8.18
N VAL A 65 3.83 -3.89 -7.56
CA VAL A 65 3.73 -3.71 -6.11
C VAL A 65 2.33 -4.04 -5.59
N ASN A 66 1.27 -3.64 -6.32
CA ASN A 66 -0.11 -3.96 -5.98
C ASN A 66 -0.36 -5.47 -6.04
N ALA A 67 0.02 -6.13 -7.14
CA ALA A 67 -0.09 -7.59 -7.27
C ALA A 67 0.65 -8.35 -6.14
N LEU A 68 1.87 -7.93 -5.81
CA LEU A 68 2.65 -8.51 -4.71
C LEU A 68 2.00 -8.24 -3.34
N ALA A 69 1.41 -7.06 -3.13
CA ALA A 69 0.70 -6.72 -1.90
C ALA A 69 -0.55 -7.59 -1.72
N VAL A 70 -1.35 -7.80 -2.78
CA VAL A 70 -2.52 -8.69 -2.75
C VAL A 70 -2.11 -10.13 -2.41
N ILE A 71 -1.09 -10.68 -3.09
CA ILE A 71 -0.60 -12.04 -2.83
C ILE A 71 -0.14 -12.21 -1.37
N ARG A 72 0.59 -11.22 -0.82
CA ARG A 72 1.04 -11.23 0.57
C ARG A 72 -0.11 -11.08 1.56
N PHE A 73 -1.08 -10.21 1.27
CA PHE A 73 -2.28 -10.03 2.08
C PHE A 73 -3.10 -11.32 2.15
N ASP A 74 -3.35 -11.97 1.01
CA ASP A 74 -4.10 -13.22 0.96
C ASP A 74 -3.40 -14.36 1.70
N ALA A 75 -2.07 -14.44 1.65
CA ALA A 75 -1.30 -15.38 2.45
C ALA A 75 -1.48 -15.13 3.95
N ALA A 76 -1.24 -13.89 4.40
CA ALA A 76 -1.39 -13.50 5.81
C ALA A 76 -2.82 -13.69 6.33
N ASN A 77 -3.84 -13.39 5.50
CA ASN A 77 -5.26 -13.57 5.82
C ASN A 77 -5.64 -15.06 5.95
N ARG A 78 -5.09 -15.94 5.10
CA ARG A 78 -5.24 -17.40 5.23
C ARG A 78 -4.61 -17.92 6.52
N ASP A 79 -3.37 -17.51 6.82
CA ASP A 79 -2.68 -17.93 8.03
C ASP A 79 -3.39 -17.42 9.30
N LEU A 80 -3.82 -16.15 9.33
CA LEU A 80 -4.58 -15.57 10.43
C LEU A 80 -5.86 -16.38 10.71
N LYS A 81 -6.66 -16.66 9.67
CA LYS A 81 -7.88 -17.49 9.79
C LYS A 81 -7.57 -18.88 10.34
N ARG A 82 -6.47 -19.52 9.89
CA ARG A 82 -6.03 -20.83 10.40
C ARG A 82 -5.69 -20.75 11.89
N TYR A 83 -4.91 -19.76 12.31
CA TYR A 83 -4.52 -19.60 13.71
C TYR A 83 -5.70 -19.25 14.62
N THR A 84 -6.64 -18.40 14.18
CA THR A 84 -7.87 -18.12 14.93
C THR A 84 -8.72 -19.39 15.10
N GLN A 85 -8.89 -20.19 14.04
CA GLN A 85 -9.60 -21.47 14.13
C GLN A 85 -8.93 -22.42 15.14
N GLN A 86 -7.61 -22.59 15.06
CA GLN A 86 -6.85 -23.43 15.99
C GLN A 86 -6.98 -22.95 17.44
N LEU A 87 -7.03 -21.64 17.69
CA LEU A 87 -7.24 -21.08 19.02
C LEU A 87 -8.66 -21.35 19.54
N CYS A 88 -9.68 -21.24 18.70
CA CYS A 88 -11.06 -21.59 19.05
C CYS A 88 -11.24 -23.09 19.35
N ASP A 89 -10.48 -23.97 18.69
CA ASP A 89 -10.54 -25.41 18.96
C ASP A 89 -9.79 -25.76 20.26
N LEU A 90 -8.61 -25.17 20.50
CA LEU A 90 -7.91 -25.25 21.79
C LEU A 90 -8.75 -24.75 22.98
N GLN A 91 -9.55 -23.68 22.77
CA GLN A 91 -10.48 -23.20 23.77
C GLN A 91 -11.52 -24.27 24.15
N LYS A 92 -12.17 -24.91 23.17
CA LYS A 92 -13.15 -25.99 23.40
C LYS A 92 -12.52 -27.20 24.11
N ASP A 93 -11.28 -27.53 23.76
CA ASP A 93 -10.55 -28.62 24.41
C ASP A 93 -10.27 -28.30 25.89
N LEU A 94 -9.85 -27.06 26.20
CA LEU A 94 -9.68 -26.59 27.58
C LEU A 94 -11.01 -26.56 28.34
N ASP A 95 -12.09 -26.08 27.74
CA ASP A 95 -13.43 -26.09 28.33
C ASP A 95 -13.87 -27.53 28.65
N SER A 96 -13.68 -28.47 27.72
CA SER A 96 -13.97 -29.90 27.90
C SER A 96 -13.17 -30.52 29.06
N VAL A 97 -11.87 -30.23 29.13
CA VAL A 97 -11.00 -30.67 30.24
C VAL A 97 -11.45 -30.07 31.58
N TYR A 98 -11.74 -28.77 31.61
CA TYR A 98 -12.24 -28.07 32.81
C TYR A 98 -13.55 -28.69 33.32
N HIS A 99 -14.54 -28.88 32.46
CA HIS A 99 -15.83 -29.48 32.84
C HIS A 99 -15.65 -30.93 33.34
N ARG A 100 -14.76 -31.71 32.71
CA ARG A 100 -14.45 -33.07 33.15
C ARG A 100 -13.77 -33.11 34.52
N ILE A 101 -12.86 -32.16 34.81
CA ILE A 101 -12.24 -32.01 36.13
C ILE A 101 -13.29 -31.58 37.17
N LYS A 102 -14.15 -30.58 36.87
CA LYS A 102 -15.25 -30.13 37.75
C LYS A 102 -16.20 -31.28 38.09
N PHE A 103 -16.58 -32.10 37.10
CA PHE A 103 -17.42 -33.29 37.29
C PHE A 103 -16.76 -34.37 38.16
N LEU A 104 -15.48 -34.66 37.95
CA LEU A 104 -14.74 -35.62 38.78
C LEU A 104 -14.57 -35.12 40.21
N ARG A 105 -14.26 -33.82 40.42
CA ARG A 105 -14.20 -33.18 41.74
C ARG A 105 -15.55 -33.32 42.48
N LEU A 106 -16.66 -33.03 41.79
CA LEU A 106 -18.02 -33.17 42.35
C LEU A 106 -18.36 -34.62 42.72
N LYS A 107 -18.11 -35.58 41.82
CA LYS A 107 -18.35 -37.01 42.11
C LYS A 107 -17.53 -37.52 43.30
N LEU A 108 -16.26 -37.11 43.41
CA LEU A 108 -15.38 -37.52 44.50
C LEU A 108 -15.85 -36.94 45.84
N ALA A 109 -16.31 -35.69 45.86
CA ALA A 109 -16.91 -35.05 47.02
C ALA A 109 -18.21 -35.73 47.49
N GLN A 110 -19.05 -36.17 46.54
CA GLN A 110 -20.29 -36.89 46.83
C GLN A 110 -20.06 -38.32 47.34
N GLN A 111 -19.17 -39.08 46.72
CA GLN A 111 -18.94 -40.49 47.08
C GLN A 111 -18.06 -40.68 48.32
N TYR A 112 -17.09 -39.79 48.56
CA TYR A 112 -16.11 -39.93 49.64
C TYR A 112 -15.95 -38.64 50.46
N PRO A 113 -17.03 -38.09 51.05
CA PRO A 113 -17.03 -36.74 51.63
C PRO A 113 -15.99 -36.53 52.74
N GLN A 114 -15.70 -37.54 53.57
CA GLN A 114 -14.70 -37.41 54.64
C GLN A 114 -13.26 -37.42 54.11
N ALA A 115 -12.95 -38.30 53.15
CA ALA A 115 -11.63 -38.33 52.52
C ALA A 115 -11.39 -37.09 51.65
N PHE A 116 -12.42 -36.64 50.92
CA PHE A 116 -12.38 -35.43 50.11
C PHE A 116 -12.12 -34.18 50.98
N LYS A 117 -12.81 -34.04 52.12
CA LYS A 117 -12.55 -32.97 53.09
C LYS A 117 -11.12 -33.00 53.66
N ALA A 118 -10.59 -34.19 53.96
CA ALA A 118 -9.21 -34.33 54.44
C ALA A 118 -8.17 -33.90 53.38
N CYS A 119 -8.44 -34.13 52.10
CA CYS A 119 -7.57 -33.69 51.00
C CYS A 119 -7.73 -32.20 50.63
N GLY A 120 -8.91 -31.61 50.84
CA GLY A 120 -9.21 -30.21 50.47
C GLY A 120 -8.25 -29.19 51.10
N ASN A 121 -7.77 -29.44 52.31
CA ASN A 121 -6.80 -28.59 53.01
C ASN A 121 -5.42 -28.50 52.33
N VAL A 122 -5.14 -29.33 51.30
CA VAL A 122 -3.86 -29.39 50.59
C VAL A 122 -3.93 -28.75 49.19
N PHE A 123 -5.13 -28.58 48.63
CA PHE A 123 -5.33 -28.10 47.26
C PHE A 123 -6.41 -27.01 47.19
N ASN A 124 -5.99 -25.76 47.34
CA ASN A 124 -6.88 -24.61 47.15
C ASN A 124 -6.24 -23.53 46.26
N PRO A 125 -6.62 -23.52 44.97
CA PRO A 125 -6.67 -22.32 44.15
C PRO A 125 -8.12 -22.01 43.81
N LEU A 126 -8.75 -21.16 44.63
CA LEU A 126 -10.07 -20.54 44.42
C LEU A 126 -11.26 -21.50 44.57
N ASP A 127 -11.60 -21.80 45.83
CA ASP A 127 -13.01 -21.85 46.22
C ASP A 127 -13.65 -20.45 46.06
N GLU A 128 -14.98 -20.40 45.89
CA GLU A 128 -15.74 -19.25 45.31
C GLU A 128 -15.44 -19.13 43.80
N GLU A 129 -16.32 -19.51 42.87
CA GLU A 129 -17.77 -19.21 42.82
C GLU A 129 -18.67 -20.48 42.74
N GLU A 130 -19.72 -20.53 43.58
CA GLU A 130 -20.83 -21.48 43.43
C GLU A 130 -21.79 -21.05 42.31
N GLU A 131 -21.53 -21.51 41.08
CA GLU A 131 -22.55 -21.51 40.03
C GLU A 131 -23.39 -22.79 40.11
N THR A 132 -24.72 -22.63 40.11
CA THR A 132 -25.68 -23.59 40.66
C THR A 132 -25.81 -24.91 39.89
N THR A 133 -26.14 -25.97 40.63
CA THR A 133 -26.15 -27.39 40.20
C THR A 133 -27.36 -27.81 39.35
N GLU A 134 -28.01 -26.88 38.65
CA GLU A 134 -29.32 -27.12 38.02
C GLU A 134 -29.27 -28.01 36.76
N ASP A 135 -28.22 -27.91 35.93
CA ASP A 135 -28.19 -28.51 34.58
C ASP A 135 -27.93 -30.04 34.51
N MET A 136 -27.63 -30.72 35.62
CA MET A 136 -27.34 -32.17 35.62
C MET A 136 -28.52 -33.09 36.01
N LYS A 137 -29.76 -32.58 36.07
CA LYS A 137 -30.97 -33.38 36.36
C LYS A 137 -31.43 -34.33 35.23
N GLY A 138 -30.70 -34.40 34.10
CA GLY A 138 -31.13 -35.13 32.89
C GLY A 138 -31.00 -36.65 32.90
N ILE A 139 -30.24 -37.26 33.82
CA ILE A 139 -30.02 -38.73 33.82
C ILE A 139 -30.95 -39.41 34.83
N GLN A 140 -32.19 -39.64 34.40
CA GLN A 140 -33.08 -40.59 35.07
C GLN A 140 -32.58 -42.02 34.78
N LEU A 141 -31.91 -42.63 35.77
CA LEU A 141 -31.72 -44.08 35.80
C LEU A 141 -33.06 -44.72 36.21
N ASN A 142 -33.78 -45.22 35.22
CA ASN A 142 -35.07 -45.89 35.41
C ASN A 142 -34.86 -47.40 35.60
N ASP A 143 -34.53 -47.82 36.83
CA ASP A 143 -34.48 -49.22 37.24
C ASP A 143 -35.71 -49.60 38.09
N SER A 144 -36.62 -50.38 37.50
CA SER A 144 -37.61 -51.25 38.14
C SER A 144 -38.16 -52.23 37.10
#